data_AF-A0A6P5Z7S5-F1
#
_entry.id   AF-A0A6P5Z7S5-F1
#
_cell.length_a   1.000
_cell.length_b   1.000
_cell.length_c   1.000
_cell.angle_alpha   90.00
_cell.angle_beta   90.00
_cell.angle_gamma   90.00
#
_symmetry.space_group_name_H-M   'P 1'
#
loop_
_entity.id
_entity.type
_entity.pdbx_description
1 polymer ?
#
loop_
_entity_poly.entity_id
_entity_poly.type
_entity_poly.pdbx_seq_one_letter_code
_entity_poly.pdbx_strand_id
1 'polypeptide(L)'
;MIILNELPFRFVESKGFRHCISVACPRFRVHHDGQLLGILYQLYIDEKTHLKQFMKSSFTRVSLTTDTWTSLQRVNYMCLTAHFIDKDWKLNKKILNFCPISSHKGEAIGKTVEKCLHDSGIDKIFTIAVDNASSNDVTIAYLRKKFNNAGTSILGGKYLHLRCIARIVNLIVCDGLKEMNETIARVKGTIRYMRQLPSRLAKFKESQKFERAFDAFDDVDPYYRASLMIKKVHQAIEDLFNEYKRMLEPQSEQVGESSQVSQMSQPTDDESENGMTKKKESFKSKYKRYRIEHGKDEHKSELAKYLSEEPDNDDSDDFDVLTWWKLNSHRFPILFHLARDVLAILISTIAFESTFSTGSRVLDAYMSSLTPKIVQALICAQD
;
A
#
# COMPACT_ATOMS: atom_id res chain seq x y z
N MET A 1 27.78 3.32 0.28
CA MET A 1 28.27 1.95 0.49
C MET A 1 27.76 1.35 1.79
N ILE A 2 28.05 1.93 2.97
CA ILE A 2 27.56 1.40 4.26
C ILE A 2 26.02 1.26 4.29
N ILE A 3 25.30 2.35 3.96
CA ILE A 3 23.83 2.34 3.90
C ILE A 3 23.33 1.43 2.77
N LEU A 4 23.85 1.64 1.54
CA LEU A 4 23.42 0.93 0.33
C LEU A 4 23.58 -0.59 0.39
N ASN A 5 24.63 -1.08 1.04
CA ASN A 5 24.97 -2.51 1.12
C ASN A 5 24.72 -3.09 2.52
N GLU A 6 24.07 -2.31 3.41
CA GLU A 6 23.74 -2.73 4.78
C GLU A 6 24.95 -3.26 5.58
N LEU A 7 26.13 -2.67 5.34
CA LEU A 7 27.37 -3.14 5.94
C LEU A 7 27.54 -2.63 7.37
N PRO A 8 28.20 -3.39 8.25
CA PRO A 8 28.58 -2.89 9.56
C PRO A 8 29.45 -1.63 9.46
N PHE A 9 29.25 -0.62 10.33
CA PHE A 9 30.14 0.57 10.34
C PHE A 9 31.61 0.20 10.46
N ARG A 10 31.94 -0.85 11.22
CA ARG A 10 33.30 -1.39 11.36
C ARG A 10 33.90 -1.96 10.07
N PHE A 11 33.11 -2.14 9.01
CA PHE A 11 33.59 -2.57 7.71
C PHE A 11 34.71 -1.66 7.19
N VAL A 12 34.63 -0.35 7.47
CA VAL A 12 35.65 0.63 7.06
C VAL A 12 36.99 0.44 7.78
N GLU A 13 37.03 -0.37 8.84
CA GLU A 13 38.24 -0.69 9.58
C GLU A 13 38.96 -1.92 9.03
N SER A 14 38.31 -2.68 8.15
CA SER A 14 38.90 -3.88 7.57
C SER A 14 40.15 -3.55 6.75
N LYS A 15 41.18 -4.40 6.89
CA LYS A 15 42.46 -4.23 6.17
C LYS A 15 42.25 -4.19 4.65
N GLY A 16 41.37 -5.06 4.14
CA GLY A 16 41.05 -5.15 2.71
C GLY A 16 40.41 -3.87 2.18
N PHE A 17 39.41 -3.33 2.88
CA PHE A 17 38.77 -2.06 2.49
C PHE A 17 39.76 -0.90 2.54
N ARG A 18 40.52 -0.77 3.63
CA ARG A 18 41.53 0.30 3.78
C ARG A 18 42.61 0.24 2.70
N HIS A 19 43.10 -0.96 2.37
CA HIS A 19 44.05 -1.15 1.28
C HIS A 19 43.44 -0.73 -0.07
N CYS A 20 42.23 -1.22 -0.37
CA CYS A 20 41.51 -0.86 -1.59
C CYS A 20 41.36 0.67 -1.76
N ILE A 21 40.91 1.37 -0.72
CA ILE A 21 40.75 2.82 -0.74
C ILE A 21 42.11 3.53 -0.85
N SER A 22 43.16 3.03 -0.20
CA SER A 22 44.50 3.63 -0.29
C SER A 22 45.08 3.57 -1.71
N VAL A 23 44.72 2.55 -2.50
CA VAL A 23 45.13 2.41 -3.91
C VAL A 23 44.22 3.24 -4.81
N ALA A 24 42.90 3.15 -4.62
CA ALA A 24 41.93 3.81 -5.48
C ALA A 24 41.88 5.33 -5.30
N CYS A 25 42.02 5.83 -4.07
CA CYS A 25 42.02 7.25 -3.75
C CYS A 25 42.93 7.56 -2.54
N PRO A 26 44.26 7.67 -2.73
CA PRO A 26 45.23 7.81 -1.63
C PRO A 26 45.02 9.04 -0.74
N ARG A 27 44.36 10.09 -1.26
CA ARG A 27 44.06 11.32 -0.51
C ARG A 27 42.81 11.22 0.35
N PHE A 28 41.96 10.21 0.14
CA PHE A 28 40.76 10.02 0.92
C PHE A 28 41.10 9.44 2.30
N ARG A 29 40.75 10.18 3.35
CA ARG A 29 40.89 9.68 4.73
C ARG A 29 39.66 8.89 5.12
N VAL A 30 39.85 7.59 5.31
CA VAL A 30 38.78 6.70 5.78
C VAL A 30 38.39 7.08 7.21
N HIS A 31 37.13 7.47 7.39
CA HIS A 31 36.53 7.71 8.71
C HIS A 31 36.52 6.44 9.56
N HIS A 32 36.60 6.58 10.89
CA HIS A 32 36.34 5.47 11.81
C HIS A 32 34.84 5.34 12.10
N ASP A 33 34.43 4.22 12.72
CA ASP A 33 33.03 3.87 12.94
C ASP A 33 32.23 4.95 13.70
N GLY A 34 32.80 5.54 14.75
CA GLY A 34 32.21 6.63 15.52
C GLY A 34 31.92 7.89 14.69
N GLN A 35 32.84 8.26 13.79
CA GLN A 35 32.62 9.38 12.86
C GLN A 35 31.49 9.08 11.88
N LEU A 36 31.42 7.86 11.34
CA LEU A 36 30.36 7.45 10.43
C LEU A 36 28.98 7.45 11.11
N LEU A 37 28.91 7.04 12.38
CA LEU A 37 27.68 7.13 13.17
C LEU A 37 27.20 8.58 13.31
N GLY A 38 28.12 9.51 13.59
CA GLY A 38 27.80 10.94 13.67
C GLY A 38 27.31 11.50 12.34
N ILE A 39 28.00 11.17 11.24
CA ILE A 39 27.63 11.60 9.88
C ILE A 39 26.25 11.06 9.50
N LEU A 40 25.99 9.76 9.74
CA LEU A 40 24.69 9.16 9.48
C LEU A 40 23.58 9.87 10.26
N TYR A 41 23.81 10.08 11.56
CA TYR A 41 22.78 10.68 12.40
C TYR A 41 22.46 12.10 11.97
N GLN A 42 23.49 12.88 11.59
CA GLN A 42 23.29 14.21 11.03
C GLN A 42 22.51 14.18 9.72
N LEU A 43 22.88 13.29 8.78
CA LEU A 43 22.16 13.10 7.52
C LEU A 43 20.68 12.77 7.77
N TYR A 44 20.40 11.88 8.72
CA TYR A 44 19.02 11.56 9.11
C TYR A 44 18.26 12.77 9.67
N ILE A 45 18.89 13.59 10.51
CA ILE A 45 18.26 14.79 11.08
C ILE A 45 17.99 15.83 9.99
N ASP A 46 18.92 16.02 9.06
CA ASP A 46 18.81 16.95 7.94
C ASP A 46 17.64 16.52 7.03
N GLU A 47 17.62 15.25 6.61
CA GLU A 47 16.53 14.69 5.79
C GLU A 47 15.18 14.74 6.50
N LYS A 48 15.12 14.44 7.80
CA LYS A 48 13.88 14.53 8.58
C LYS A 48 13.37 15.98 8.65
N THR A 49 14.28 16.94 8.78
CA THR A 49 13.94 18.37 8.81
C THR A 49 13.42 18.81 7.44
N HIS A 50 14.07 18.38 6.37
CA HIS A 50 13.65 18.66 5.00
C HIS A 50 12.27 18.06 4.70
N LEU A 51 12.06 16.78 5.05
CA LEU A 51 10.76 16.11 4.90
C LEU A 51 9.66 16.85 5.67
N LYS A 52 9.93 17.28 6.91
CA LYS A 52 8.97 18.05 7.71
C LYS A 52 8.61 19.39 7.07
N GLN A 53 9.58 20.11 6.52
CA GLN A 53 9.35 21.37 5.81
C GLN A 53 8.52 21.11 4.54
N PHE A 54 8.87 20.07 3.79
CA PHE A 54 8.13 19.64 2.60
C PHE A 54 6.67 19.32 2.95
N MET A 55 6.43 18.48 3.96
CA MET A 55 5.08 18.10 4.38
C MET A 55 4.23 19.30 4.82
N LYS A 56 4.82 20.24 5.57
CA LYS A 56 4.12 21.47 5.97
C LYS A 56 3.78 22.40 4.79
N SER A 57 4.64 22.44 3.78
CA SER A 57 4.42 23.25 2.58
C SER A 57 3.44 22.60 1.59
N SER A 58 3.27 21.27 1.68
CA SER A 58 2.38 20.52 0.83
C SER A 58 0.95 20.55 1.38
N PHE A 59 -0.02 20.83 0.53
CA PHE A 59 -1.44 20.74 0.89
C PHE A 59 -2.01 19.31 0.78
N THR A 60 -1.17 18.33 0.43
CA THR A 60 -1.61 16.95 0.16
C THR A 60 -1.88 16.15 1.41
N ARG A 61 -2.93 15.34 1.35
CA ARG A 61 -3.09 14.25 2.32
C ARG A 61 -2.07 13.17 2.06
N VAL A 62 -1.76 12.41 3.10
CA VAL A 62 -0.90 11.24 3.01
C VAL A 62 -1.69 9.98 3.33
N SER A 63 -1.37 8.89 2.64
CA SER A 63 -1.79 7.55 3.02
C SER A 63 -0.67 6.90 3.83
N LEU A 64 -1.01 6.19 4.89
CA LEU A 64 -0.02 5.59 5.79
C LEU A 64 -0.04 4.07 5.67
N THR A 65 1.10 3.45 5.89
CA THR A 65 1.18 2.01 6.20
C THR A 65 1.92 1.81 7.50
N THR A 66 1.42 0.91 8.34
CA THR A 66 2.15 0.43 9.51
C THR A 66 2.57 -1.02 9.32
N ASP A 67 3.80 -1.32 9.69
CA ASP A 67 4.29 -2.69 9.75
C ASP A 67 5.05 -2.95 11.05
N THR A 68 5.03 -4.19 11.52
CA THR A 68 5.71 -4.57 12.76
C THR A 68 6.83 -5.57 12.51
N TRP A 69 7.98 -5.31 13.11
CA TRP A 69 9.21 -6.07 12.96
C TRP A 69 9.62 -6.60 14.33
N THR A 70 10.11 -7.84 14.38
CA THR A 70 10.62 -8.40 15.64
C THR A 70 12.12 -8.61 15.51
N SER A 71 12.90 -7.95 16.35
CA SER A 71 14.36 -8.15 16.40
C SER A 71 14.72 -9.52 16.99
N LEU A 72 15.98 -9.95 16.78
CA LEU A 72 16.52 -11.17 17.42
C LEU A 72 16.50 -11.12 18.95
N GLN A 73 16.50 -9.91 19.53
CA GLN A 73 16.38 -9.67 20.97
C GLN A 73 14.92 -9.63 21.45
N ARG A 74 13.95 -9.99 20.58
CA ARG A 74 12.50 -9.98 20.84
C ARG A 74 11.92 -8.60 21.14
N VAL A 75 12.62 -7.53 20.74
CA VAL A 75 12.05 -6.17 20.72
C VAL A 75 11.20 -6.02 19.47
N ASN A 76 9.95 -5.58 19.65
CA ASN A 76 9.03 -5.28 18.57
C ASN A 76 9.20 -3.82 18.14
N TYR A 77 9.39 -3.60 16.84
CA TYR A 77 9.49 -2.31 16.20
C TYR A 77 8.26 -2.07 15.34
N MET A 78 7.83 -0.82 15.27
CA MET A 78 6.83 -0.35 14.33
C MET A 78 7.51 0.54 13.30
N CYS A 79 7.31 0.22 12.02
CA CYS A 79 7.63 1.09 10.90
C CYS A 79 6.35 1.83 10.48
N LEU A 80 6.40 3.16 10.47
CA LEU A 80 5.36 4.00 9.91
C LEU A 80 5.87 4.65 8.63
N THR A 81 5.18 4.38 7.52
CA THR A 81 5.54 4.89 6.19
C THR A 81 4.40 5.74 5.65
N ALA A 82 4.74 6.90 5.08
CA ALA A 82 3.82 7.75 4.34
C ALA A 82 3.96 7.51 2.84
N HIS A 83 2.83 7.55 2.15
CA HIS A 83 2.68 7.43 0.70
C HIS A 83 1.86 8.62 0.22
N PHE A 84 2.38 9.35 -0.76
CA PHE A 84 1.73 10.55 -1.29
C PHE A 84 2.22 10.85 -2.70
N ILE A 85 1.42 11.57 -3.48
CA ILE A 85 1.79 12.07 -4.79
C ILE A 85 2.20 13.54 -4.66
N ASP A 86 3.41 13.90 -5.08
CA ASP A 86 3.91 15.28 -4.98
C ASP A 86 3.34 16.19 -6.08
N LYS A 87 3.74 17.46 -6.08
CA LYS A 87 3.26 18.47 -7.04
C LYS A 87 3.64 18.13 -8.49
N ASP A 88 4.70 17.35 -8.66
CA ASP A 88 5.21 16.91 -9.95
C ASP A 88 4.54 15.62 -10.43
N TRP A 89 3.56 15.12 -9.65
CA TRP A 89 2.84 13.86 -9.87
C TRP A 89 3.71 12.61 -9.72
N LYS A 90 4.76 12.68 -8.90
CA LYS A 90 5.55 11.50 -8.54
C LYS A 90 5.00 10.86 -7.29
N LEU A 91 4.78 9.55 -7.36
CA LEU A 91 4.47 8.75 -6.18
C LEU A 91 5.71 8.66 -5.30
N ASN A 92 5.59 9.16 -4.07
CA ASN A 92 6.63 9.14 -3.06
C ASN A 92 6.22 8.19 -1.94
N LYS A 93 7.21 7.46 -1.45
CA LYS A 93 7.14 6.64 -0.24
C LYS A 93 8.22 7.15 0.70
N LYS A 94 7.85 7.49 1.94
CA LYS A 94 8.78 7.96 2.97
C LYS A 94 8.57 7.33 4.34
N ILE A 95 9.59 6.68 4.90
CA ILE A 95 9.57 6.13 6.27
C ILE A 95 9.65 7.29 7.26
N LEU A 96 8.55 7.58 7.93
CA LEU A 96 8.46 8.66 8.92
C LEU A 96 9.15 8.28 10.23
N ASN A 97 9.02 7.02 10.63
CA ASN A 97 9.53 6.54 11.91
C ASN A 97 9.69 5.03 11.93
N PHE A 98 10.76 4.58 12.59
CA PHE A 98 11.02 3.19 12.90
C PHE A 98 11.39 3.10 14.38
N CYS A 99 10.44 2.72 15.21
CA CYS A 99 10.60 2.84 16.66
C CYS A 99 10.14 1.59 17.42
N PRO A 100 10.77 1.26 18.56
CA PRO A 100 10.33 0.16 19.39
C PRO A 100 8.96 0.45 20.01
N ILE A 101 8.10 -0.55 20.04
CA ILE A 101 6.80 -0.53 20.73
C ILE A 101 6.85 -1.44 21.94
N SER A 102 6.64 -0.86 23.12
CA SER A 102 6.66 -1.59 24.40
C SER A 102 5.30 -2.22 24.75
N SER A 103 4.24 -1.84 24.02
CA SER A 103 2.88 -2.29 24.26
C SER A 103 2.18 -2.61 22.95
N HIS A 104 1.50 -3.76 22.93
CA HIS A 104 0.63 -4.18 21.83
C HIS A 104 -0.82 -3.69 22.01
N LYS A 105 -1.09 -2.84 23.02
CA LYS A 105 -2.41 -2.26 23.21
C LYS A 105 -2.66 -1.19 22.13
N GLY A 106 -3.79 -1.29 21.44
CA GLY A 106 -4.11 -0.43 20.30
C GLY A 106 -4.04 1.08 20.58
N GLU A 107 -4.43 1.54 21.77
CA GLU A 107 -4.34 2.96 22.13
C GLU A 107 -2.89 3.46 22.28
N ALA A 108 -1.99 2.62 22.79
CA ALA A 108 -0.57 2.97 22.89
C ALA A 108 0.08 3.09 21.51
N ILE A 109 -0.29 2.19 20.59
CA ILE A 109 0.10 2.28 19.18
C ILE A 109 -0.46 3.56 18.56
N GLY A 110 -1.74 3.88 18.82
CA GLY A 110 -2.39 5.10 18.33
C GLY A 110 -1.68 6.38 18.77
N LYS A 111 -1.30 6.49 20.04
CA LYS A 111 -0.51 7.61 20.58
C LYS A 111 0.87 7.71 19.92
N THR A 112 1.49 6.57 19.61
CA THR A 112 2.80 6.53 18.94
C THR A 112 2.68 7.04 17.50
N VAL A 113 1.63 6.63 16.78
CA VAL A 113 1.33 7.13 15.43
C VAL A 113 1.01 8.62 15.47
N GLU A 114 0.14 9.08 16.38
CA GLU A 114 -0.19 10.50 16.56
C GLU A 114 1.06 11.36 16.77
N LYS A 115 1.94 10.94 17.71
CA LYS A 115 3.20 11.63 17.97
C LYS A 115 4.08 11.70 16.72
N CYS A 116 4.19 10.59 15.99
CA CYS A 116 5.00 10.54 14.77
C CYS A 116 4.51 11.54 13.70
N LEU A 117 3.20 11.64 13.52
CA LEU A 117 2.59 12.53 12.54
C LEU A 117 2.83 13.99 12.91
N HIS A 118 2.62 14.33 14.19
CA HIS A 118 2.94 15.65 14.71
C HIS A 118 4.43 16.01 14.52
N ASP A 119 5.33 15.09 14.83
CA ASP A 119 6.78 15.30 14.68
C ASP A 119 7.16 15.51 13.21
N SER A 120 6.46 14.85 12.29
CA SER A 120 6.64 14.96 10.83
C SER A 120 5.93 16.15 10.20
N GLY A 121 5.12 16.90 10.96
CA GLY A 121 4.34 18.03 10.47
C GLY A 121 3.16 17.64 9.58
N ILE A 122 2.61 16.43 9.77
CA ILE A 122 1.48 15.89 9.01
C ILE A 122 0.21 15.99 9.86
N ASP A 123 -0.77 16.70 9.36
CA ASP A 123 -2.08 16.93 10.00
C ASP A 123 -3.24 16.30 9.21
N LYS A 124 -3.03 16.05 7.91
CA LYS A 124 -4.02 15.56 6.96
C LYS A 124 -3.67 14.16 6.45
N ILE A 125 -4.49 13.18 6.80
CA ILE A 125 -4.34 11.79 6.36
C ILE A 125 -5.56 11.38 5.55
N PHE A 126 -5.34 10.52 4.56
CA PHE A 126 -6.39 9.92 3.76
C PHE A 126 -6.81 8.56 4.34
N THR A 127 -5.87 7.61 4.43
CA THR A 127 -6.11 6.27 4.97
C THR A 127 -4.88 5.71 5.68
N ILE A 128 -5.07 4.66 6.49
CA ILE A 128 -4.02 3.92 7.17
C ILE A 128 -4.21 2.43 6.88
N ALA A 129 -3.26 1.86 6.15
CA ALA A 129 -3.15 0.44 5.90
C ALA A 129 -2.41 -0.27 7.04
N VAL A 130 -3.09 -1.20 7.69
CA VAL A 130 -2.61 -1.95 8.84
C VAL A 130 -2.85 -3.45 8.65
N ASP A 131 -2.14 -4.31 9.37
CA ASP A 131 -2.40 -5.74 9.34
C ASP A 131 -3.72 -6.08 10.05
N ASN A 132 -4.18 -7.33 9.94
CA ASN A 132 -5.52 -7.72 10.40
C ASN A 132 -5.60 -8.01 11.92
N ALA A 133 -4.68 -7.46 12.72
CA ALA A 133 -4.69 -7.62 14.17
C ALA A 133 -5.83 -6.80 14.81
N SER A 134 -6.54 -7.38 15.78
CA SER A 134 -7.67 -6.72 16.45
C SER A 134 -7.27 -5.48 17.25
N SER A 135 -6.01 -5.39 17.69
CA SER A 135 -5.45 -4.19 18.31
C SER A 135 -5.53 -2.96 17.40
N ASN A 136 -5.47 -3.16 16.08
CA ASN A 136 -5.50 -2.07 15.12
C ASN A 136 -6.88 -1.44 15.00
N ASP A 137 -7.97 -2.18 15.26
CA ASP A 137 -9.31 -1.59 15.30
C ASP A 137 -9.40 -0.51 16.39
N VAL A 138 -8.79 -0.76 17.56
CA VAL A 138 -8.68 0.21 18.66
C VAL A 138 -7.77 1.37 18.30
N THR A 139 -6.63 1.11 17.64
CA THR A 139 -5.71 2.15 17.13
C THR A 139 -6.42 3.09 16.17
N ILE A 140 -7.18 2.56 15.21
CA ILE A 140 -7.87 3.37 14.22
C ILE A 140 -9.04 4.13 14.85
N ALA A 141 -9.77 3.53 15.79
CA ALA A 141 -10.83 4.23 16.53
C ALA A 141 -10.27 5.45 17.30
N TYR A 142 -9.11 5.29 17.95
CA TYR A 142 -8.40 6.37 18.61
C TYR A 142 -8.03 7.50 17.64
N LEU A 143 -7.37 7.15 16.52
CA LEU A 143 -6.91 8.12 15.52
C LEU A 143 -8.09 8.82 14.82
N ARG A 144 -9.16 8.10 14.50
CA ARG A 144 -10.40 8.66 13.94
C ARG A 144 -10.95 9.75 14.84
N LYS A 145 -11.07 9.50 16.14
CA LYS A 145 -11.54 10.49 17.11
C LYS A 145 -10.66 11.75 17.09
N LYS A 146 -9.33 11.58 17.03
CA LYS A 146 -8.38 12.69 16.99
C LYS A 146 -8.50 13.54 15.73
N PHE A 147 -8.56 12.91 14.55
CA PHE A 147 -8.66 13.65 13.29
C PHE A 147 -10.03 14.31 13.10
N ASN A 148 -11.11 13.68 13.58
CA ASN A 148 -12.43 14.30 13.57
C ASN A 148 -12.45 15.54 14.47
N ASN A 149 -11.88 15.46 15.68
CA ASN A 149 -11.78 16.60 16.58
C ASN A 149 -10.92 17.73 16.03
N ALA A 150 -9.89 17.41 15.24
CA ALA A 150 -9.04 18.39 14.56
C ALA A 150 -9.67 18.96 13.28
N GLY A 151 -10.83 18.43 12.84
CA GLY A 151 -11.48 18.82 11.59
C GLY A 151 -10.70 18.40 10.33
N THR A 152 -9.72 17.50 10.43
CA THR A 152 -8.86 17.11 9.30
C THR A 152 -9.34 15.84 8.59
N SER A 153 -10.32 15.12 9.14
CA SER A 153 -10.86 13.89 8.55
C SER A 153 -11.72 14.12 7.31
N ILE A 154 -11.60 13.23 6.31
CA ILE A 154 -12.56 13.10 5.20
C ILE A 154 -13.71 12.19 5.66
N LEU A 155 -14.96 12.61 5.44
CA LEU A 155 -16.16 11.80 5.71
C LEU A 155 -16.15 11.19 7.13
N GLY A 156 -15.72 11.97 8.14
CA GLY A 156 -15.60 11.51 9.54
C GLY A 156 -14.66 10.31 9.76
N GLY A 157 -13.74 10.05 8.82
CA GLY A 157 -12.82 8.93 8.83
C GLY A 157 -13.43 7.59 8.42
N LYS A 158 -14.53 7.58 7.65
CA LYS A 158 -15.19 6.38 7.11
C LYS A 158 -14.19 5.41 6.45
N TYR A 159 -13.28 5.95 5.64
CA TYR A 159 -12.26 5.19 4.88
C TYR A 159 -10.86 5.20 5.51
N LEU A 160 -10.74 5.59 6.79
CA LEU A 160 -9.44 5.69 7.47
C LEU A 160 -8.77 4.33 7.71
N HIS A 161 -9.54 3.25 7.83
CA HIS A 161 -9.02 1.90 8.06
C HIS A 161 -8.94 1.13 6.75
N LEU A 162 -7.73 0.77 6.32
CA LEU A 162 -7.50 -0.21 5.26
C LEU A 162 -6.82 -1.45 5.83
N ARG A 163 -7.39 -2.63 5.59
CA ARG A 163 -6.76 -3.90 6.00
C ARG A 163 -5.80 -4.38 4.90
N CYS A 164 -4.60 -4.80 5.29
CA CYS A 164 -3.58 -5.28 4.37
C CYS A 164 -4.05 -6.50 3.56
N ILE A 165 -4.12 -6.36 2.23
CA ILE A 165 -4.64 -7.42 1.35
C ILE A 165 -3.79 -8.68 1.40
N ALA A 166 -2.47 -8.54 1.46
CA ALA A 166 -1.61 -9.71 1.47
C ALA A 166 -1.74 -10.51 2.77
N ARG A 167 -2.07 -9.85 3.90
CA ARG A 167 -2.40 -10.55 5.14
C ARG A 167 -3.74 -11.28 5.03
N ILE A 168 -4.74 -10.68 4.36
CA ILE A 168 -6.02 -11.34 4.10
C ILE A 168 -5.82 -12.60 3.24
N VAL A 169 -5.05 -12.50 2.15
CA VAL A 169 -4.71 -13.66 1.30
C VAL A 169 -3.99 -14.73 2.10
N ASN A 170 -2.99 -14.35 2.90
CA ASN A 170 -2.29 -15.30 3.77
C ASN A 170 -3.24 -15.98 4.77
N LEU A 171 -4.20 -15.26 5.36
CA LEU A 171 -5.20 -15.85 6.25
C LEU A 171 -6.09 -16.85 5.51
N ILE A 172 -6.57 -16.52 4.31
CA ILE A 172 -7.37 -17.42 3.47
C ILE A 172 -6.58 -18.70 3.13
N VAL A 173 -5.33 -18.54 2.68
CA VAL A 173 -4.45 -19.67 2.36
C VAL A 173 -4.18 -20.52 3.60
N CYS A 174 -3.80 -19.91 4.72
CA CYS A 174 -3.56 -20.63 5.97
C CYS A 174 -4.80 -21.39 6.44
N ASP A 175 -5.99 -20.82 6.32
CA ASP A 175 -7.23 -21.46 6.72
C ASP A 175 -7.56 -22.65 5.82
N GLY A 176 -7.47 -22.47 4.49
CA GLY A 176 -7.62 -23.58 3.55
C GLY A 176 -6.59 -24.70 3.75
N LEU A 177 -5.34 -24.36 4.12
CA LEU A 177 -4.33 -25.36 4.45
C LEU A 177 -4.63 -26.14 5.74
N LYS A 178 -5.42 -25.61 6.68
CA LYS A 178 -5.79 -26.36 7.89
C LYS A 178 -6.62 -27.59 7.56
N GLU A 179 -7.52 -27.49 6.58
CA GLU A 179 -8.32 -28.62 6.07
C GLU A 179 -7.43 -29.73 5.48
N MET A 180 -6.22 -29.38 5.03
CA MET A 180 -5.24 -30.30 4.46
C MET A 180 -4.10 -30.67 5.42
N ASN A 181 -4.23 -30.36 6.72
CA ASN A 181 -3.15 -30.46 7.70
C ASN A 181 -2.48 -31.84 7.74
N GLU A 182 -3.25 -32.93 7.67
CA GLU A 182 -2.69 -34.29 7.68
C GLU A 182 -1.83 -34.57 6.44
N THR A 183 -2.32 -34.20 5.26
CA THR A 183 -1.60 -34.34 3.99
C THR A 183 -0.32 -33.52 4.00
N ILE A 184 -0.39 -32.27 4.48
CA ILE A 184 0.78 -31.39 4.64
C ILE A 184 1.78 -31.99 5.63
N ALA A 185 1.31 -32.54 6.75
CA ALA A 185 2.18 -33.18 7.76
C ALA A 185 2.91 -34.40 7.19
N ARG A 186 2.20 -35.24 6.42
CA ARG A 186 2.79 -36.38 5.70
C ARG A 186 3.83 -35.93 4.69
N VAL A 187 3.52 -34.93 3.84
CA VAL A 187 4.47 -34.36 2.86
C VAL A 187 5.68 -33.75 3.56
N LYS A 188 5.51 -32.96 4.63
CA LYS A 188 6.61 -32.40 5.43
C LYS A 188 7.47 -33.51 6.07
N GLY A 189 6.85 -34.59 6.55
CA GLY A 189 7.53 -35.78 7.06
C GLY A 189 8.40 -36.44 5.99
N THR A 190 7.85 -36.63 4.79
CA THR A 190 8.58 -37.17 3.64
C THR A 190 9.72 -36.25 3.22
N ILE A 191 9.49 -34.93 3.11
CA ILE A 191 10.55 -33.94 2.80
C ILE A 191 11.68 -34.02 3.83
N ARG A 192 11.34 -34.10 5.12
CA ARG A 192 12.31 -34.26 6.21
C ARG A 192 13.12 -35.55 6.03
N TYR A 193 12.46 -36.67 5.74
CA TYR A 193 13.11 -37.96 5.46
C TYR A 193 14.05 -37.91 4.26
N MET A 194 13.66 -37.20 3.19
CA MET A 194 14.46 -37.05 1.97
C MET A 194 15.67 -36.15 2.16
N ARG A 195 15.54 -35.08 2.95
CA ARG A 195 16.63 -34.13 3.24
C ARG A 195 17.69 -34.68 4.21
N GLN A 196 17.42 -35.78 4.91
CA GLN A 196 18.38 -36.39 5.84
C GLN A 196 19.62 -36.98 5.16
N LEU A 197 19.53 -37.43 3.89
CA LEU A 197 20.64 -38.06 3.18
C LEU A 197 20.67 -37.63 1.70
N PRO A 198 21.83 -37.23 1.15
CA PRO A 198 21.97 -36.83 -0.26
C PRO A 198 21.47 -37.89 -1.27
N SER A 199 21.66 -39.18 -0.95
CA SER A 199 21.21 -40.31 -1.79
C SER A 199 19.70 -40.45 -1.87
N ARG A 200 18.95 -40.03 -0.84
CA ARG A 200 17.48 -40.04 -0.83
C ARG A 200 16.92 -38.91 -1.68
N LEU A 201 17.55 -37.74 -1.63
CA LEU A 201 17.22 -36.60 -2.48
C LEU A 201 17.50 -36.91 -3.96
N ALA A 202 18.58 -37.65 -4.26
CA ALA A 202 18.89 -38.12 -5.62
C ALA A 202 17.81 -39.06 -6.16
N LYS A 203 17.39 -40.07 -5.38
CA LYS A 203 16.30 -41.01 -5.76
C LYS A 203 14.94 -40.32 -5.93
N PHE A 204 14.67 -39.24 -5.19
CA PHE A 204 13.44 -38.47 -5.34
C PHE A 204 13.44 -37.55 -6.57
N LYS A 205 14.60 -37.00 -6.94
CA LYS A 205 14.73 -36.23 -8.20
C LYS A 205 14.48 -37.11 -9.43
N GLU A 206 14.73 -38.42 -9.30
CA GLU A 206 14.48 -39.42 -10.35
C GLU A 206 12.98 -39.76 -10.53
N SER A 207 12.11 -39.42 -9.57
CA SER A 207 10.68 -39.79 -9.57
C SER A 207 9.71 -38.67 -9.92
N GLN A 208 10.13 -37.66 -10.69
CA GLN A 208 9.24 -36.57 -11.14
C GLN A 208 8.27 -37.00 -12.25
N LYS A 209 7.05 -37.38 -11.86
CA LYS A 209 5.83 -37.17 -12.65
C LYS A 209 4.67 -36.88 -11.71
N PHE A 210 4.38 -35.60 -11.47
CA PHE A 210 3.04 -35.17 -11.02
C PHE A 210 2.85 -33.71 -11.43
N GLU A 211 2.02 -33.52 -12.45
CA GLU A 211 1.51 -32.21 -12.85
C GLU A 211 -0.01 -32.35 -13.02
N ARG A 212 -0.74 -31.29 -12.63
CA ARG A 212 -2.20 -31.09 -12.61
C ARG A 212 -2.93 -31.54 -11.34
N ALA A 213 -3.03 -30.61 -10.39
CA ALA A 213 -3.98 -30.66 -9.29
C ALA A 213 -4.62 -29.29 -8.95
N PHE A 214 -4.48 -28.27 -9.81
CA PHE A 214 -4.92 -26.90 -9.48
C PHE A 214 -5.98 -26.28 -10.40
N ASP A 215 -6.58 -27.04 -11.31
CA ASP A 215 -7.62 -26.51 -12.24
C ASP A 215 -9.07 -26.82 -11.80
N ALA A 216 -9.34 -27.05 -10.51
CA ALA A 216 -10.68 -27.35 -10.03
C ALA A 216 -11.03 -26.58 -8.76
N PHE A 217 -10.99 -25.25 -8.84
CA PHE A 217 -11.67 -24.37 -7.89
C PHE A 217 -12.16 -23.13 -8.64
N ASP A 218 -13.24 -23.29 -9.39
CA ASP A 218 -14.09 -22.18 -9.81
C ASP A 218 -15.51 -22.72 -10.02
N ASP A 219 -16.29 -22.68 -8.94
CA ASP A 219 -17.76 -22.78 -9.02
C ASP A 219 -18.41 -21.98 -7.88
N VAL A 220 -18.02 -20.71 -7.79
CA VAL A 220 -18.79 -19.69 -7.07
C VAL A 220 -19.04 -18.56 -8.05
N ASP A 221 -20.31 -18.29 -8.36
CA ASP A 221 -20.74 -17.28 -9.34
C ASP A 221 -19.94 -15.95 -9.21
N PRO A 222 -19.00 -15.68 -10.14
CA PRO A 222 -18.17 -14.48 -10.11
C PRO A 222 -18.97 -13.19 -10.38
N TYR A 223 -20.14 -13.29 -11.04
CA TYR A 223 -20.89 -12.12 -11.51
C TYR A 223 -21.67 -11.44 -10.40
N TYR A 224 -22.27 -12.21 -9.47
CA TYR A 224 -23.01 -11.63 -8.35
C TYR A 224 -22.10 -10.84 -7.39
N ARG A 225 -20.92 -11.39 -7.04
CA ARG A 225 -19.97 -10.70 -6.15
C ARG A 225 -19.31 -9.50 -6.82
N ALA A 226 -18.96 -9.61 -8.11
CA ALA A 226 -18.35 -8.50 -8.85
C ALA A 226 -19.31 -7.31 -8.94
N SER A 227 -20.58 -7.54 -9.32
CA SER A 227 -21.58 -6.46 -9.43
C SER A 227 -21.85 -5.76 -8.10
N LEU A 228 -21.91 -6.50 -6.98
CA LEU A 228 -22.04 -5.90 -5.65
C LEU A 228 -20.82 -5.08 -5.24
N MET A 229 -19.61 -5.56 -5.54
CA MET A 229 -18.37 -4.81 -5.24
C MET A 229 -18.26 -3.55 -6.08
N ILE A 230 -18.63 -3.60 -7.36
CA ILE A 230 -18.64 -2.42 -8.24
C ILE A 230 -19.60 -1.36 -7.69
N LYS A 231 -20.82 -1.74 -7.27
CA LYS A 231 -21.76 -0.80 -6.64
C LYS A 231 -21.16 -0.14 -5.39
N LYS A 232 -20.47 -0.91 -4.54
CA LYS A 232 -19.80 -0.37 -3.34
C LYS A 232 -18.66 0.60 -3.68
N VAL A 233 -17.87 0.28 -4.70
CA VAL A 233 -16.79 1.15 -5.18
C VAL A 233 -17.37 2.44 -5.77
N HIS A 234 -18.42 2.33 -6.59
CA HIS A 234 -19.11 3.48 -7.16
C HIS A 234 -19.63 4.43 -6.07
N GLN A 235 -20.35 3.90 -5.09
CA GLN A 235 -20.82 4.68 -3.94
C GLN A 235 -19.67 5.34 -3.18
N ALA A 236 -18.55 4.65 -2.97
CA ALA A 236 -17.40 5.23 -2.29
C ALA A 236 -16.76 6.37 -3.09
N ILE A 237 -16.67 6.25 -4.41
CA ILE A 237 -16.17 7.30 -5.30
C ILE A 237 -17.13 8.51 -5.29
N GLU A 238 -18.44 8.28 -5.32
CA GLU A 238 -19.45 9.34 -5.24
C GLU A 238 -19.40 10.09 -3.89
N ASP A 239 -19.35 9.36 -2.78
CA ASP A 239 -19.23 9.94 -1.43
C ASP A 239 -17.98 10.81 -1.33
N LEU A 240 -16.84 10.31 -1.83
CA LEU A 240 -15.57 11.04 -1.84
C LEU A 240 -15.64 12.25 -2.77
N PHE A 241 -16.16 12.09 -3.99
CA PHE A 241 -16.30 13.19 -4.94
C PHE A 241 -17.11 14.35 -4.35
N ASN A 242 -18.25 14.04 -3.73
CA ASN A 242 -19.11 15.05 -3.10
C ASN A 242 -18.41 15.74 -1.91
N GLU A 243 -17.61 15.02 -1.14
CA GLU A 243 -16.80 15.60 -0.06
C GLU A 243 -15.75 16.57 -0.61
N TYR A 244 -15.02 16.20 -1.66
CA TYR A 244 -14.01 17.07 -2.27
C TYR A 244 -14.63 18.28 -2.95
N LYS A 245 -15.78 18.09 -3.62
CA LYS A 245 -16.58 19.17 -4.17
C LYS A 245 -16.93 20.20 -3.08
N ARG A 246 -17.45 19.74 -1.94
CA ARG A 246 -17.77 20.60 -0.79
C ARG A 246 -16.54 21.31 -0.20
N MET A 247 -15.36 20.69 -0.24
CA MET A 247 -14.12 21.27 0.28
C MET A 247 -13.50 22.33 -0.63
N LEU A 248 -13.69 22.21 -1.95
CA LEU A 248 -13.01 23.01 -2.98
C LEU A 248 -13.88 24.13 -3.55
N GLU A 249 -15.20 24.00 -3.54
CA GLU A 249 -16.12 25.06 -4.00
C GLU A 249 -16.35 26.12 -2.90
N PRO A 250 -16.30 27.43 -3.23
CA PRO A 250 -16.64 28.47 -2.28
C PRO A 250 -18.11 28.39 -1.88
N GLN A 251 -18.42 28.53 -0.58
CA GLN A 251 -19.81 28.57 -0.09
C GLN A 251 -20.51 29.83 -0.61
N SER A 252 -21.16 29.73 -1.77
CA SER A 252 -22.23 30.66 -2.17
C SER A 252 -23.54 30.18 -1.54
N GLU A 253 -24.16 31.04 -0.73
CA GLU A 253 -25.50 30.84 -0.17
C GLU A 253 -26.51 30.46 -1.27
N GLN A 254 -27.14 29.29 -1.15
CA GLN A 254 -28.21 28.87 -2.06
C GLN A 254 -29.56 29.37 -1.55
N VAL A 255 -30.12 30.35 -2.26
CA VAL A 255 -31.58 30.52 -2.37
C VAL A 255 -32.07 29.40 -3.28
N GLY A 256 -32.93 28.55 -2.73
CA GLY A 256 -33.50 27.42 -3.45
C GLY A 256 -34.54 27.83 -4.46
N GLU A 257 -34.73 27.00 -5.49
CA GLU A 257 -36.04 26.78 -6.05
C GLU A 257 -36.14 25.38 -6.66
N SER A 258 -37.20 24.69 -6.24
CA SER A 258 -37.68 23.40 -6.68
C SER A 258 -38.49 23.57 -7.96
N SER A 259 -38.39 22.63 -8.91
CA SER A 259 -39.54 22.24 -9.75
C SER A 259 -39.32 20.89 -10.40
N GLN A 260 -40.28 20.00 -10.15
CA GLN A 260 -40.50 18.69 -10.76
C GLN A 260 -41.17 18.86 -12.13
N VAL A 261 -40.84 18.03 -13.13
CA VAL A 261 -41.83 17.45 -14.06
C VAL A 261 -41.35 16.07 -14.54
N SER A 262 -42.24 15.09 -14.39
CA SER A 262 -42.16 13.71 -14.85
C SER A 262 -42.43 13.59 -16.36
N GLN A 263 -41.85 12.60 -17.05
CA GLN A 263 -42.61 11.73 -17.96
C GLN A 263 -41.83 10.48 -18.41
N MET A 264 -42.62 9.46 -18.75
CA MET A 264 -42.32 8.04 -18.82
C MET A 264 -42.35 7.58 -20.28
N SER A 265 -41.55 6.57 -20.64
CA SER A 265 -41.73 5.80 -21.88
C SER A 265 -41.21 4.37 -21.70
N GLN A 266 -42.00 3.41 -22.15
CA GLN A 266 -41.82 1.96 -22.07
C GLN A 266 -41.20 1.37 -23.36
N PRO A 267 -40.80 0.08 -23.35
CA PRO A 267 -39.75 -0.48 -24.21
C PRO A 267 -40.26 -1.09 -25.52
N THR A 268 -39.35 -1.38 -26.45
CA THR A 268 -39.56 -2.29 -27.57
C THR A 268 -38.45 -3.32 -27.60
N ASP A 269 -38.85 -4.59 -27.71
CA ASP A 269 -38.03 -5.78 -27.84
C ASP A 269 -37.51 -5.91 -29.29
N ASP A 270 -36.27 -6.39 -29.45
CA ASP A 270 -35.95 -7.26 -30.58
C ASP A 270 -34.71 -8.12 -30.24
N GLU A 271 -34.92 -9.43 -30.21
CA GLU A 271 -33.88 -10.46 -30.08
C GLU A 271 -33.27 -10.75 -31.46
N SER A 272 -31.95 -10.85 -31.54
CA SER A 272 -31.33 -11.75 -32.52
C SER A 272 -30.05 -12.36 -31.97
N GLU A 273 -30.08 -13.68 -31.87
CA GLU A 273 -28.92 -14.53 -31.61
C GLU A 273 -27.96 -14.50 -32.81
N ASN A 274 -26.66 -14.44 -32.54
CA ASN A 274 -25.73 -15.28 -33.27
C ASN A 274 -24.46 -15.56 -32.46
N GLY A 275 -24.15 -16.85 -32.30
CA GLY A 275 -22.96 -17.31 -31.60
C GLY A 275 -21.72 -17.34 -32.50
N MET A 276 -20.53 -17.15 -31.91
CA MET A 276 -19.38 -18.08 -32.04
C MET A 276 -18.18 -17.63 -31.18
N THR A 277 -17.47 -18.62 -30.63
CA THR A 277 -16.08 -18.60 -30.11
C THR A 277 -15.75 -17.84 -28.81
N LYS A 278 -15.69 -18.60 -27.69
CA LYS A 278 -15.14 -18.14 -26.40
C LYS A 278 -13.61 -18.01 -26.45
N LYS A 279 -13.09 -16.82 -26.78
CA LYS A 279 -11.78 -16.37 -26.29
C LYS A 279 -11.95 -15.89 -24.84
N LYS A 280 -11.00 -16.20 -23.96
CA LYS A 280 -10.96 -15.70 -22.58
C LYS A 280 -10.95 -14.17 -22.60
N GLU A 281 -12.10 -13.55 -22.36
CA GLU A 281 -12.22 -12.08 -22.32
C GLU A 281 -11.40 -11.49 -21.18
N SER A 282 -10.54 -10.53 -21.51
CA SER A 282 -9.77 -9.74 -20.55
C SER A 282 -10.69 -8.94 -19.63
N PHE A 283 -10.27 -8.73 -18.38
CA PHE A 283 -10.96 -7.88 -17.40
C PHE A 283 -11.26 -6.47 -17.95
N LYS A 284 -10.35 -5.91 -18.78
CA LYS A 284 -10.50 -4.61 -19.46
C LYS A 284 -11.76 -4.58 -20.34
N SER A 285 -12.00 -5.64 -21.12
CA SER A 285 -13.16 -5.77 -22.01
C SER A 285 -14.48 -5.89 -21.25
N LYS A 286 -14.47 -6.61 -20.11
CA LYS A 286 -15.64 -6.76 -19.24
C LYS A 286 -16.02 -5.45 -18.54
N TYR A 287 -15.02 -4.70 -18.07
CA TYR A 287 -15.25 -3.38 -17.48
C TYR A 287 -15.80 -2.36 -18.50
N LYS A 288 -15.31 -2.38 -19.74
CA LYS A 288 -15.81 -1.54 -20.84
C LYS A 288 -17.31 -1.78 -21.11
N ARG A 289 -17.76 -3.03 -21.09
CA ARG A 289 -19.17 -3.41 -21.30
C ARG A 289 -20.09 -2.93 -20.16
N TYR A 290 -19.68 -3.10 -18.91
CA TYR A 290 -20.41 -2.63 -17.74
C TYR A 290 -20.69 -1.10 -17.79
N ARG A 291 -19.71 -0.31 -18.25
CA ARG A 291 -19.83 1.15 -18.36
C ARG A 291 -20.83 1.62 -19.44
N ILE A 292 -20.91 0.89 -20.55
CA ILE A 292 -21.84 1.18 -21.65
C ILE A 292 -23.30 1.01 -21.18
N GLU A 293 -23.56 -0.01 -20.36
CA GLU A 293 -24.90 -0.32 -19.85
C GLU A 293 -25.40 0.68 -18.78
N HIS A 294 -24.51 1.38 -18.07
CA HIS A 294 -24.85 2.19 -16.89
C HIS A 294 -24.54 3.70 -17.02
N GLY A 295 -24.18 4.20 -18.22
CA GLY A 295 -23.50 5.49 -18.39
C GLY A 295 -24.27 6.71 -18.94
N LYS A 296 -25.61 6.74 -19.01
CA LYS A 296 -26.36 7.84 -19.65
C LYS A 296 -27.22 8.65 -18.69
N ASP A 297 -26.84 9.91 -18.45
CA ASP A 297 -27.73 10.97 -17.91
C ASP A 297 -27.17 12.37 -18.24
N GLU A 298 -27.95 13.35 -18.73
CA GLU A 298 -27.44 14.55 -19.46
C GLU A 298 -27.06 15.78 -18.60
N HIS A 299 -27.13 15.73 -17.27
CA HIS A 299 -26.62 16.78 -16.37
C HIS A 299 -25.46 16.28 -15.51
N LYS A 300 -24.37 15.88 -16.18
CA LYS A 300 -23.29 15.12 -15.55
C LYS A 300 -22.42 15.99 -14.65
N SER A 301 -22.36 15.63 -13.36
CA SER A 301 -21.24 15.99 -12.49
C SER A 301 -19.90 15.66 -13.16
N GLU A 302 -18.81 16.31 -12.76
CA GLU A 302 -17.46 16.00 -13.26
C GLU A 302 -17.16 14.48 -13.21
N LEU A 303 -17.60 13.81 -12.14
CA LEU A 303 -17.55 12.35 -12.00
C LEU A 303 -18.35 11.61 -13.07
N ALA A 304 -19.61 11.99 -13.31
CA ALA A 304 -20.43 11.35 -14.35
C ALA A 304 -19.85 11.58 -15.75
N LYS A 305 -19.26 12.75 -16.02
CA LYS A 305 -18.55 13.04 -17.27
C LYS A 305 -17.41 12.04 -17.45
N TYR A 306 -16.48 11.97 -16.49
CA TYR A 306 -15.37 11.02 -16.50
C TYR A 306 -15.82 9.57 -16.68
N LEU A 307 -16.84 9.13 -15.94
CA LEU A 307 -17.37 7.77 -16.01
C LEU A 307 -18.06 7.45 -17.34
N SER A 308 -18.48 8.46 -18.10
CA SER A 308 -19.08 8.27 -19.42
C SER A 308 -18.14 8.43 -20.60
N GLU A 309 -16.93 8.95 -20.39
CA GLU A 309 -15.93 9.04 -21.45
C GLU A 309 -15.42 7.65 -21.83
N GLU A 310 -15.35 7.34 -23.12
CA GLU A 310 -14.76 6.09 -23.56
C GLU A 310 -13.30 6.03 -23.09
N PRO A 311 -12.84 4.89 -22.52
CA PRO A 311 -11.45 4.74 -22.15
C PRO A 311 -10.58 4.90 -23.40
N ASP A 312 -9.50 5.67 -23.28
CA ASP A 312 -8.53 5.85 -24.36
C ASP A 312 -8.18 4.48 -24.95
N ASN A 313 -8.34 4.32 -26.26
CA ASN A 313 -8.08 3.06 -26.99
C ASN A 313 -6.58 2.76 -27.12
N ASP A 314 -5.76 3.31 -26.23
CA ASP A 314 -4.35 2.97 -26.18
C ASP A 314 -4.21 1.59 -25.51
N ASP A 315 -4.03 0.58 -26.34
CA ASP A 315 -3.69 -0.78 -25.92
C ASP A 315 -2.17 -0.93 -25.67
N SER A 316 -1.43 0.18 -25.58
CA SER A 316 -0.03 0.16 -25.13
C SER A 316 0.07 -0.24 -23.65
N ASP A 317 1.07 -1.07 -23.34
CA ASP A 317 1.41 -1.44 -21.96
C ASP A 317 2.08 -0.27 -21.18
N ASP A 318 2.30 0.88 -21.84
CA ASP A 318 3.03 2.03 -21.31
C ASP A 318 2.12 3.13 -20.70
N PHE A 319 0.84 2.83 -20.47
CA PHE A 319 -0.10 3.79 -19.90
C PHE A 319 0.32 4.23 -18.48
N ASP A 320 0.76 5.49 -18.36
CA ASP A 320 1.08 6.12 -17.08
C ASP A 320 -0.13 6.87 -16.53
N VAL A 321 -0.80 6.23 -15.56
CA VAL A 321 -1.97 6.79 -14.86
C VAL A 321 -1.68 8.12 -14.15
N LEU A 322 -0.47 8.33 -13.61
CA LEU A 322 -0.13 9.56 -12.90
C LEU A 322 0.04 10.72 -13.89
N THR A 323 0.72 10.46 -14.99
CA THR A 323 0.86 11.43 -16.07
C THR A 323 -0.50 11.76 -16.70
N TRP A 324 -1.38 10.77 -16.89
CA TRP A 324 -2.73 11.00 -17.42
C TRP A 324 -3.53 11.96 -16.54
N TRP A 325 -3.58 11.75 -15.23
CA TRP A 325 -4.29 12.64 -14.32
C TRP A 325 -3.66 14.04 -14.25
N LYS A 326 -2.33 14.14 -14.34
CA LYS A 326 -1.62 15.42 -14.42
C LYS A 326 -2.09 16.25 -15.64
N LEU A 327 -2.15 15.61 -16.81
CA LEU A 327 -2.54 16.25 -18.07
C LEU A 327 -4.03 16.60 -18.12
N ASN A 328 -4.89 15.77 -17.53
CA ASN A 328 -6.34 15.97 -17.52
C ASN A 328 -6.86 16.80 -16.33
N SER A 329 -5.95 17.38 -15.52
CA SER A 329 -6.28 18.22 -14.37
C SER A 329 -7.26 19.36 -14.67
N HIS A 330 -7.12 20.00 -15.83
CA HIS A 330 -8.01 21.08 -16.28
C HIS A 330 -9.42 20.59 -16.66
N ARG A 331 -9.56 19.33 -17.05
CA ARG A 331 -10.86 18.72 -17.40
C ARG A 331 -11.60 18.21 -16.17
N PHE A 332 -10.84 17.79 -15.16
CA PHE A 332 -11.33 17.12 -13.97
C PHE A 332 -10.68 17.67 -12.69
N PRO A 333 -10.97 18.93 -12.30
CA PRO A 333 -10.31 19.57 -11.17
C PRO A 333 -10.59 18.91 -9.80
N ILE A 334 -11.80 18.43 -9.54
CA ILE A 334 -12.15 17.78 -8.26
C ILE A 334 -11.57 16.36 -8.21
N LEU A 335 -11.75 15.59 -9.30
CA LEU A 335 -11.23 14.23 -9.42
C LEU A 335 -9.71 14.21 -9.46
N PHE A 336 -9.05 15.26 -9.97
CA PHE A 336 -7.59 15.41 -9.89
C PHE A 336 -7.10 15.35 -8.44
N HIS A 337 -7.74 16.09 -7.54
CA HIS A 337 -7.41 16.07 -6.12
C HIS A 337 -7.76 14.73 -5.46
N LEU A 338 -8.91 14.15 -5.81
CA LEU A 338 -9.31 12.83 -5.32
C LEU A 338 -8.34 11.73 -5.76
N ALA A 339 -7.98 11.70 -7.05
CA ALA A 339 -7.07 10.73 -7.63
C ALA A 339 -5.68 10.81 -7.01
N ARG A 340 -5.20 12.02 -6.73
CA ARG A 340 -3.91 12.25 -6.05
C ARG A 340 -3.84 11.55 -4.68
N ASP A 341 -4.94 11.52 -3.94
CA ASP A 341 -4.97 10.90 -2.61
C ASP A 341 -5.32 9.41 -2.68
N VAL A 342 -6.16 8.99 -3.64
CA VAL A 342 -6.56 7.59 -3.84
C VAL A 342 -5.45 6.74 -4.46
N LEU A 343 -4.73 7.25 -5.47
CA LEU A 343 -3.65 6.53 -6.14
C LEU A 343 -2.40 6.40 -5.28
N ALA A 344 -2.26 7.24 -4.24
CA ALA A 344 -1.21 7.12 -3.25
C ALA A 344 -1.43 5.98 -2.24
N ILE A 345 -2.61 5.34 -2.22
CA ILE A 345 -2.91 4.26 -1.28
C ILE A 345 -2.12 3.02 -1.64
N LEU A 346 -1.27 2.56 -0.72
CA LEU A 346 -0.64 1.26 -0.82
C LEU A 346 -1.56 0.17 -0.24
N ILE A 347 -2.02 -0.76 -1.07
CA ILE A 347 -2.96 -1.84 -0.68
C ILE A 347 -2.31 -2.97 0.14
N SER A 348 -0.98 -3.04 0.17
CA SER A 348 -0.22 -4.02 0.95
C SER A 348 0.87 -3.35 1.78
N THR A 349 0.88 -3.62 3.09
CA THR A 349 1.95 -3.16 4.00
C THR A 349 3.26 -3.94 3.83
N ILE A 350 3.24 -5.02 3.04
CA ILE A 350 4.33 -5.97 2.88
C ILE A 350 4.53 -6.28 1.39
N ALA A 351 5.77 -6.46 0.93
CA ALA A 351 6.04 -7.02 -0.39
C ALA A 351 5.46 -8.44 -0.47
N PHE A 352 4.76 -8.79 -1.56
CA PHE A 352 4.08 -10.08 -1.69
C PHE A 352 5.00 -11.28 -1.40
N GLU A 353 6.28 -11.21 -1.75
CA GLU A 353 7.28 -12.25 -1.47
C GLU A 353 7.50 -12.49 0.02
N SER A 354 7.48 -11.44 0.85
CA SER A 354 7.63 -11.59 2.31
C SER A 354 6.33 -12.04 3.00
N THR A 355 5.18 -12.02 2.30
CA THR A 355 3.88 -12.38 2.89
C THR A 355 3.65 -13.89 2.98
N PHE A 356 4.38 -14.66 2.16
CA PHE A 356 4.36 -16.13 2.14
C PHE A 356 5.64 -16.75 2.71
N SER A 357 6.66 -15.93 3.01
CA SER A 357 7.81 -16.38 3.77
C SER A 357 7.39 -16.65 5.22
N THR A 358 7.72 -17.83 5.74
CA THR A 358 7.50 -18.17 7.15
C THR A 358 8.45 -17.43 8.10
N GLY A 359 9.38 -16.64 7.55
CA GLY A 359 10.19 -15.70 8.32
C GLY A 359 9.39 -14.42 8.57
N SER A 360 9.14 -14.10 9.84
CA SER A 360 8.82 -12.73 10.23
C SER A 360 9.91 -11.79 9.69
N ARG A 361 9.58 -10.52 9.44
CA ARG A 361 10.60 -9.51 9.14
C ARG A 361 11.47 -9.33 10.39
N VAL A 362 12.64 -9.98 10.39
CA VAL A 362 13.58 -9.97 11.51
C VAL A 362 14.72 -9.03 11.17
N LEU A 363 14.97 -8.07 12.06
CA LEU A 363 16.20 -7.28 11.98
C LEU A 363 17.40 -8.21 12.13
N ASP A 364 18.39 -8.09 11.24
CA ASP A 364 19.58 -8.91 11.30
C ASP A 364 20.35 -8.72 12.63
N ALA A 365 21.37 -9.56 12.84
CA ALA A 365 22.18 -9.53 14.05
C ALA A 365 22.92 -8.20 14.25
N TYR A 366 23.32 -7.56 13.16
CA TYR A 366 24.05 -6.31 13.20
C TYR A 366 23.14 -5.14 13.62
N MET A 367 22.02 -4.95 12.93
CA MET A 367 21.00 -3.96 13.24
C MET A 367 20.43 -4.18 14.65
N SER A 368 20.22 -5.43 15.05
CA SER A 368 19.77 -5.77 16.41
C SER A 368 20.79 -5.36 17.49
N SER A 369 22.07 -5.23 17.17
CA SER A 369 23.11 -4.79 18.12
C SER A 369 23.19 -3.26 18.29
N LEU A 370 22.58 -2.49 17.39
CA LEU A 370 22.61 -1.03 17.41
C LEU A 370 21.53 -0.46 18.32
N THR A 371 21.72 0.78 18.77
CA THR A 371 20.67 1.48 19.53
C THR A 371 19.46 1.77 18.62
N PRO A 372 18.23 1.82 19.15
CA PRO A 372 17.03 2.08 18.35
C PRO A 372 17.11 3.37 17.52
N LYS A 373 17.78 4.41 18.02
CA LYS A 373 17.99 5.68 17.29
C LYS A 373 18.85 5.50 16.04
N ILE A 374 19.89 4.67 16.11
CA ILE A 374 20.78 4.41 14.97
C ILE A 374 20.11 3.49 13.96
N VAL A 375 19.37 2.47 14.43
CA VAL A 375 18.58 1.61 13.54
C VAL A 375 17.55 2.44 12.77
N GLN A 376 16.85 3.35 13.44
CA GLN A 376 15.95 4.28 12.78
C GLN A 376 16.65 5.13 11.73
N ALA A 377 17.79 5.74 12.07
CA ALA A 377 18.54 6.57 11.13
C ALA A 377 19.01 5.77 9.91
N LEU A 378 19.46 4.53 10.10
CA LEU A 378 19.86 3.64 9.01
C LEU A 378 18.69 3.33 8.08
N ILE A 379 17.56 2.88 8.63
CA ILE A 379 16.38 2.48 7.85
C ILE A 379 15.78 3.68 7.12
N CYS A 380 15.69 4.85 7.78
CA CYS A 380 15.18 6.06 7.13
C CYS A 380 16.12 6.61 6.06
N ALA A 381 17.45 6.38 6.17
CA ALA A 381 18.41 6.84 5.18
C ALA A 381 18.56 5.91 3.95
N GLN A 382 17.94 4.73 3.99
CA GLN A 382 17.87 3.81 2.84
C GLN A 382 16.78 4.20 1.82
N ASP A 383 15.88 5.11 2.21
CA ASP A 383 14.63 5.43 1.53
C ASP A 383 14.66 6.81 0.85
#